data_AF-A0A7Y4ZC58-F1
#
_entry.id   AF-A0A7Y4ZC58-F1
#
_cell.length_a   1.000
_cell.length_b   1.000
_cell.length_c   1.000
_cell.angle_alpha   90.00
_cell.angle_beta   90.00
_cell.angle_gamma   90.00
#
_symmetry.space_group_name_H-M   'P 1'
#
loop_
_entity.id
_entity.type
_entity.pdbx_description
1 polymer ?
#
loop_
_entity_poly.entity_id
_entity_poly.type
_entity_poly.pdbx_seq_one_letter_code
_entity_poly.pdbx_strand_id
1 'polypeptide(L)' 'MNIAEQKLNLIRQIDQLPEEDLLQLEKILTNLHGNKKAVSKRQFGCMKGLVISMADDFDAPLPDFNEYM' A
#
# COMPACT_ATOMS: atom_id res chain seq x y z
N MET A 1 -5.70 10.10 24.20
CA MET A 1 -6.99 10.47 23.58
C MET A 1 -7.85 9.22 23.57
N ASN A 2 -8.96 9.21 24.31
CA ASN A 2 -9.80 8.03 24.49
C ASN A 2 -10.63 7.80 23.20
N ILE A 3 -10.50 6.62 22.60
CA ILE A 3 -11.17 6.28 21.34
C ILE A 3 -12.70 6.32 21.49
N ALA A 4 -13.21 5.99 22.67
CA ALA A 4 -14.65 6.05 22.95
C ALA A 4 -15.18 7.49 22.92
N GLU A 5 -14.44 8.43 23.51
CA GLU A 5 -14.78 9.87 23.51
C GLU A 5 -14.72 10.45 22.09
N GLN A 6 -13.72 10.04 21.29
CA GLN A 6 -13.60 10.46 19.90
C GLN A 6 -14.80 10.01 19.06
N LYS A 7 -15.23 8.74 19.22
CA LYS A 7 -16.40 8.22 18.50
C LYS A 7 -17.67 8.99 18.86
N LEU A 8 -17.89 9.25 20.14
CA LEU A 8 -19.04 10.02 20.63
C LEU A 8 -19.06 11.45 20.06
N ASN A 9 -17.90 12.09 19.99
CA ASN A 9 -17.80 13.43 19.42
C ASN A 9 -18.09 13.44 17.91
N LEU A 10 -17.62 12.43 17.19
CA LEU A 10 -17.88 12.29 15.75
C LEU A 10 -19.38 12.12 15.45
N ILE A 11 -20.09 11.31 16.23
CA ILE A 11 -21.55 11.13 16.06
C ILE A 11 -22.29 12.46 16.20
N ARG A 12 -21.95 13.25 17.23
CA ARG A 12 -22.56 14.57 17.45
C ARG A 12 -22.30 15.54 16.30
N GLN A 13 -21.11 15.49 15.71
CA GLN A 13 -20.77 16.33 14.56
C GLN A 13 -21.55 15.91 13.32
N ILE A 14 -21.77 14.61 13.13
CA ILE A 14 -22.57 14.10 12.01
C ILE A 14 -24.05 14.52 12.15
N ASP A 15 -24.62 14.45 13.36
CA ASP A 15 -26.01 14.85 13.61
C ASP A 15 -26.27 16.35 13.35
N GLN A 16 -25.23 17.19 13.37
CA GLN A 16 -25.32 18.63 13.14
C GLN A 16 -25.12 19.04 11.68
N LEU A 17 -24.75 18.10 10.80
CA LEU A 17 -24.49 18.41 9.39
C LEU A 17 -25.79 18.58 8.60
N PRO A 18 -25.82 19.50 7.62
CA PRO A 18 -26.92 19.59 6.67
C PRO A 18 -26.91 18.42 5.67
N GLU A 19 -28.07 18.13 5.07
CA GLU A 19 -28.25 16.97 4.17
C GLU A 19 -27.29 16.97 2.96
N GLU A 20 -26.91 18.14 2.46
CA GLU A 20 -25.97 18.29 1.34
C GLU A 20 -24.57 17.73 1.67
N ASP A 21 -24.15 17.88 2.93
CA ASP A 21 -22.84 17.43 3.40
C ASP A 21 -22.83 15.94 3.77
N LEU A 22 -23.99 15.35 4.06
CA LEU A 22 -24.11 13.90 4.29
C LEU A 22 -23.74 13.09 3.04
N LEU A 23 -24.09 13.59 1.85
CA LEU A 23 -23.72 12.95 0.59
C LEU A 23 -22.21 12.99 0.33
N GLN A 24 -21.53 14.05 0.79
CA GLN A 24 -20.08 14.16 0.71
C GLN A 24 -19.41 13.23 1.72
N LEU A 25 -19.97 13.14 2.93
CA LEU A 25 -19.50 12.23 3.97
C LEU A 25 -19.57 10.77 3.51
N GLU A 26 -20.66 10.37 2.85
CA GLU A 26 -20.81 9.02 2.28
C GLU A 26 -19.68 8.70 1.30
N LYS A 27 -19.37 9.63 0.37
CA LYS A 27 -18.25 9.49 -0.58
C LYS A 27 -16.90 9.34 0.12
N ILE A 28 -16.65 10.13 1.16
CA ILE A 28 -15.42 10.07 1.95
C ILE A 28 -15.30 8.71 2.65
N LEU A 29 -16.39 8.20 3.23
CA LEU A 29 -16.43 6.88 3.85
C LEU A 29 -16.20 5.75 2.84
N THR A 30 -16.75 5.86 1.62
CA THR A 30 -16.50 4.86 0.57
C THR A 30 -15.03 4.83 0.17
N ASN A 31 -14.38 5.99 0.07
CA ASN A 31 -12.96 6.09 -0.26
C ASN A 31 -12.05 5.58 0.88
N LEU A 32 -12.39 5.86 2.14
CA LEU A 32 -11.67 5.36 3.31
C LEU A 32 -11.74 3.82 3.43
N HIS A 33 -12.89 3.23 3.13
CA HIS A 33 -13.06 1.77 3.14
C HIS A 33 -12.52 1.11 1.86
N GLY A 34 -12.49 1.85 0.75
CA GLY A 34 -12.23 1.34 -0.60
C GLY A 34 -10.79 0.90 -0.90
N ASN A 35 -9.84 1.01 0.04
CA ASN A 35 -8.45 0.66 -0.29
C ASN A 35 -7.64 0.01 0.83
N LYS A 36 -8.25 -0.90 1.59
CA LYS A 36 -7.50 -2.06 2.08
C LYS A 36 -7.42 -3.12 0.98
N LYS A 37 -6.88 -2.77 -0.21
CA LYS A 37 -6.36 -3.82 -1.08
C LYS A 37 -5.25 -4.48 -0.29
N ALA A 38 -5.52 -5.69 0.19
CA ALA A 38 -4.48 -6.55 0.74
C ALA A 38 -3.31 -6.47 -0.24
N VAL A 39 -2.13 -6.06 0.22
CA VAL A 39 -0.95 -5.95 -0.63
C VAL A 39 -0.77 -7.31 -1.28
N SER A 40 -1.18 -7.40 -2.55
CA SER A 40 -1.15 -8.65 -3.28
C SER A 40 0.31 -9.07 -3.35
N LYS A 41 0.61 -10.29 -2.92
CA LYS A 41 1.95 -10.84 -3.15
C LYS A 41 2.20 -10.78 -4.67
N ARG A 42 3.39 -10.31 -5.05
CA ARG A 42 3.77 -10.25 -6.47
C ARG A 42 3.53 -11.62 -7.09
N GLN A 43 2.69 -11.68 -8.13
CA GLN A 43 2.32 -12.92 -8.79
C GLN A 43 3.46 -13.44 -9.69
N PHE A 44 4.36 -12.54 -10.11
CA PHE A 44 5.50 -12.83 -10.98
C PHE A 44 6.72 -12.00 -10.55
N GLY A 45 7.91 -12.40 -10.97
CA GLY A 45 9.15 -11.62 -10.79
C GLY A 45 10.03 -12.02 -9.61
N CYS A 46 9.75 -13.13 -8.92
CA CYS A 46 10.73 -13.78 -8.06
C CYS A 46 10.96 -15.20 -8.55
N MET A 47 11.99 -15.43 -9.37
CA MET A 47 12.47 -16.77 -9.74
C MET A 47 13.15 -17.49 -8.54
N LYS A 48 12.77 -17.12 -7.30
CA LYS A 48 13.32 -17.64 -6.06
C LYS A 48 12.99 -19.12 -5.97
N GLY A 49 14.02 -19.97 -6.05
CA GLY A 49 13.87 -21.43 -6.06
C GLY A 49 13.65 -22.05 -7.44
N LEU A 50 13.58 -21.26 -8.52
CA LEU A 50 13.54 -21.75 -9.91
C LEU A 50 14.91 -21.69 -10.59
N VAL A 51 15.78 -20.76 -10.19
CA VAL A 51 17.18 -20.73 -10.64
C VAL A 51 17.95 -21.77 -9.83
N ILE A 52 18.27 -22.90 -10.47
CA ILE A 52 18.94 -24.05 -9.82
C ILE A 52 20.47 -23.94 -9.95
N SER A 53 20.95 -23.27 -10.99
CA SER A 53 22.37 -22.99 -11.20
C SER A 53 22.55 -21.60 -11.82
N MET A 54 23.63 -20.94 -11.43
CA MET A 54 24.11 -19.68 -11.99
C MET A 54 25.55 -19.91 -12.45
N ALA A 55 26.00 -19.20 -13.47
CA ALA A 55 27.40 -19.28 -13.89
C ALA A 55 28.31 -18.71 -12.79
N ASP A 56 29.50 -19.28 -12.62
CA ASP A 56 30.45 -18.90 -11.58
C ASP A 56 30.93 -17.44 -11.71
N ASP A 57 30.83 -16.88 -12.92
CA ASP A 57 31.25 -15.53 -13.30
C ASP A 57 30.07 -14.56 -13.49
N PHE A 58 28.86 -14.89 -13.06
CA PHE A 58 27.68 -14.04 -13.27
C PHE A 58 27.84 -12.63 -12.67
N ASP A 59 28.47 -12.54 -11.50
CA ASP A 59 28.74 -11.26 -10.83
C ASP A 59 30.06 -10.62 -11.30
N ALA A 60 30.78 -11.25 -12.24
CA ALA A 60 32.03 -10.70 -12.74
C ALA A 60 31.77 -9.45 -13.59
N PRO A 61 32.60 -8.40 -13.44
CA PRO A 61 32.54 -7.24 -14.31
C PRO A 61 32.79 -7.65 -15.76
N LEU A 62 32.07 -7.02 -16.69
CA LEU A 62 32.39 -7.14 -18.10
C LEU A 62 33.79 -6.56 -18.36
N PRO A 63 34.56 -7.10 -19.33
CA PRO A 63 35.94 -6.67 -19.59
C PRO A 63 36.11 -5.15 -19.73
N ASP A 64 35.15 -4.49 -20.38
CA ASP A 64 35.14 -3.04 -20.62
C ASP A 64 34.84 -2.20 -19.36
N PHE A 65 34.39 -2.85 -18.28
CA PHE A 65 34.01 -2.21 -17.01
C PHE A 65 35.00 -2.48 -15.87
N ASN A 66 36.06 -3.28 -16.12
CA ASN A 66 37.11 -3.58 -15.15
C ASN A 66 37.84 -2.34 -14.62
N GLU A 67 37.94 -1.28 -15.42
CA GLU A 67 38.63 -0.04 -15.02
C GLU A 67 37.83 0.79 -13.99
N TYR A 68 36.52 0.50 -13.83
CA TYR A 68 35.59 1.29 -13.03
C TYR A 68 35.00 0.57 -11.81
N MET A 69 35.30 -0.72 -11.62
CA MET A 69 34.86 -1.57 -10.50
C MET A 69 36.01 -1.85 -9.55
#